data_AF-A0A7S3UHU1-F1
#
_entry.id   AF-A0A7S3UHU1-F1
#
_cell.length_a   1.000
_cell.length_b   1.000
_cell.length_c   1.000
_cell.angle_alpha   90.00
_cell.angle_beta   90.00
_cell.angle_gamma   90.00
#
_symmetry.space_group_name_H-M   'P 1'
#
loop_
_entity.id
_entity.type
_entity.pdbx_description
1 polymer ?
#
loop_
_entity_poly.entity_id
_entity_poly.type
_entity_poly.pdbx_seq_one_letter_code
_entity_poly.pdbx_strand_id
1 'polypeptide(L)'
;AKFDKSKPISGGIPHCFPQFGPGEMQQHGFARNLDWEVASTSADVNPDDPEPCVELVLKDNEYTRAMFDYSFTAALAVTLKADQLVCDMRVVNTDSKEFDFTAALHTYFAANVGDVRVEGLGGLSYLDKTVDVNNPPTKELAEGAALAIEKETDSVFLGAPDELTL
;
A
#
# COMPACT_ATOMS: atom_id res chain seq x y z
N ALA A 1 16.63 -5.54 -4.56
CA ALA A 1 15.61 -5.15 -5.55
C ALA A 1 16.24 -4.91 -6.92
N LYS A 2 15.46 -4.96 -8.01
CA LYS A 2 15.88 -4.51 -9.36
C LYS A 2 15.29 -3.11 -9.60
N PHE A 3 16.10 -2.19 -10.13
CA PHE A 3 15.73 -0.78 -10.36
C PHE A 3 15.88 -0.39 -11.84
N ASP A 4 15.55 -1.32 -12.74
CA ASP A 4 15.72 -1.20 -14.19
C ASP A 4 14.36 -1.05 -14.92
N LYS A 5 13.28 -0.84 -14.16
CA LYS A 5 11.89 -0.76 -14.64
C LYS A 5 11.39 -2.03 -15.34
N SER A 6 12.10 -3.17 -15.23
CA SER A 6 11.66 -4.42 -15.85
C SER A 6 10.50 -5.08 -15.11
N LYS A 7 10.29 -4.72 -13.84
CA LYS A 7 9.26 -5.26 -12.94
C LYS A 7 9.08 -4.35 -11.72
N PRO A 8 7.98 -4.48 -10.96
CA PRO A 8 7.85 -3.81 -9.67
C PRO A 8 9.05 -4.06 -8.74
N ILE A 9 9.41 -3.04 -7.98
CA ILE A 9 10.43 -3.11 -6.94
C ILE A 9 9.96 -4.05 -5.82
N SER A 10 10.82 -4.98 -5.41
CA SER A 10 10.57 -5.86 -4.25
C SER A 10 11.16 -5.21 -2.98
N GLY A 11 10.32 -4.75 -2.07
CA GLY A 11 10.67 -3.99 -0.87
C GLY A 11 10.25 -2.52 -0.92
N GLY A 12 10.44 -1.78 0.18
CA GLY A 12 9.99 -0.39 0.31
C GLY A 12 8.48 -0.29 0.54
N ILE A 13 7.81 0.64 -0.13
CA ILE A 13 6.36 0.84 -0.06
C ILE A 13 5.75 0.76 -1.47
N PRO A 14 5.58 -0.42 -2.08
CA PRO A 14 4.87 -0.52 -3.35
C PRO A 14 3.42 -0.06 -3.24
N HIS A 15 2.97 0.77 -4.19
CA HIS A 15 1.62 1.32 -4.21
C HIS A 15 0.70 0.44 -5.08
N CYS A 16 -0.31 -0.17 -4.46
CA CYS A 16 -1.31 -0.98 -5.16
C CYS A 16 -2.49 -0.09 -5.55
N PHE A 17 -2.81 0.00 -6.84
CA PHE A 17 -3.97 0.71 -7.38
C PHE A 17 -4.13 0.37 -8.87
N PRO A 18 -5.37 0.24 -9.39
CA PRO A 18 -6.69 0.33 -8.73
C PRO A 18 -7.18 -1.00 -8.14
N GLN A 19 -6.29 -1.99 -8.04
CA GLN A 19 -6.60 -3.32 -7.53
C GLN A 19 -5.58 -3.70 -6.44
N PHE A 20 -6.05 -4.25 -5.32
CA PHE A 20 -5.23 -4.95 -4.34
C PHE A 20 -5.41 -6.47 -4.50
N GLY A 21 -4.29 -7.20 -4.58
CA GLY A 21 -4.33 -8.64 -4.77
C GLY A 21 -4.66 -9.07 -6.20
N PRO A 22 -5.03 -10.36 -6.41
CA PRO A 22 -5.43 -10.89 -7.71
C PRO A 22 -6.80 -10.34 -8.14
N GLY A 23 -7.08 -10.36 -9.44
CA GLY A 23 -8.33 -9.87 -10.02
C GLY A 23 -8.27 -9.78 -11.54
N GLU A 24 -9.05 -8.86 -12.13
CA GLU A 24 -9.21 -8.74 -13.58
C GLU A 24 -7.96 -8.22 -14.30
N MET A 25 -7.12 -7.47 -13.58
CA MET A 25 -5.84 -6.99 -14.06
C MET A 25 -4.67 -7.66 -13.31
N GLN A 26 -3.46 -7.36 -13.74
CA GLN A 26 -2.24 -7.82 -13.06
C GLN A 26 -2.33 -7.61 -11.55
N GLN A 27 -1.78 -8.54 -10.79
CA GLN A 27 -1.86 -8.51 -9.33
C GLN A 27 -1.34 -7.16 -8.81
N HIS A 28 -2.10 -6.55 -7.90
CA HIS A 28 -1.86 -5.21 -7.32
C HIS A 28 -1.97 -4.01 -8.29
N GLY A 29 -2.57 -4.20 -9.46
CA GLY A 29 -2.80 -3.13 -10.42
C GLY A 29 -1.51 -2.60 -11.07
N PHE A 30 -1.57 -1.36 -11.56
CA PHE A 30 -0.52 -0.79 -12.41
C PHE A 30 0.28 0.33 -11.75
N ALA A 31 -0.17 0.91 -10.64
CA ALA A 31 0.46 2.08 -10.03
C ALA A 31 1.95 1.90 -9.71
N ARG A 32 2.35 0.70 -9.26
CA ARG A 32 3.74 0.33 -8.96
C ARG A 32 4.64 0.08 -10.19
N ASN A 33 4.09 0.16 -11.40
CA ASN A 33 4.81 -0.11 -12.65
C ASN A 33 5.13 1.16 -13.45
N LEU A 34 4.53 2.27 -13.07
CA LEU A 34 4.60 3.53 -13.82
C LEU A 34 5.48 4.53 -13.08
N ASP A 35 6.09 5.42 -13.84
CA ASP A 35 6.76 6.59 -13.28
C ASP A 35 5.70 7.58 -12.80
N TRP A 36 5.88 8.09 -11.58
CA TRP A 36 5.07 9.17 -11.02
C TRP A 36 5.81 10.49 -11.19
N GLU A 37 5.07 11.55 -11.43
CA GLU A 37 5.63 12.90 -11.59
C GLU A 37 5.70 13.59 -10.23
N VAL A 38 6.77 14.37 -9.99
CA VAL A 38 6.82 15.26 -8.83
C VAL A 38 5.89 16.44 -9.10
N ALA A 39 4.79 16.54 -8.36
CA ALA A 39 3.83 17.63 -8.46
C ALA A 39 4.25 18.85 -7.63
N SER A 40 4.76 18.61 -6.42
CA SER A 40 5.25 19.67 -5.53
C SER A 40 6.28 19.13 -4.53
N THR A 41 7.10 20.03 -4.00
CA THR A 41 7.96 19.77 -2.85
C THR A 41 7.87 20.94 -1.88
N SER A 42 7.96 20.69 -0.58
CA SER A 42 8.21 21.77 0.41
C SER A 42 9.70 22.10 0.53
N ALA A 43 10.57 21.18 0.09
CA ALA A 43 12.02 21.24 0.27
C ALA A 43 12.75 22.13 -0.75
N ASP A 44 12.12 22.55 -1.85
CA ASP A 44 12.81 23.31 -2.92
C ASP A 44 13.27 24.73 -2.50
N VAL A 45 13.03 25.19 -1.26
CA VAL A 45 13.44 26.54 -0.82
C VAL A 45 13.96 26.62 0.63
N ASN A 46 13.99 25.54 1.42
CA ASN A 46 14.42 25.63 2.82
C ASN A 46 15.19 24.39 3.31
N PRO A 47 16.54 24.46 3.44
CA PRO A 47 17.34 23.36 4.00
C PRO A 47 17.03 23.06 5.48
N ASP A 48 16.32 23.96 6.17
CA ASP A 48 15.94 23.85 7.58
C ASP A 48 14.44 23.51 7.75
N ASP A 49 13.76 23.01 6.72
CA ASP A 49 12.37 22.52 6.85
C ASP A 49 12.33 21.34 7.85
N PRO A 50 11.59 21.45 8.97
CA PRO A 50 11.49 20.36 9.94
C PRO A 50 10.65 19.17 9.44
N GLU A 51 9.83 19.36 8.41
CA GLU A 51 8.94 18.32 7.87
C GLU A 51 8.93 18.33 6.32
N PRO A 52 10.08 18.09 5.65
CA PRO A 52 10.15 18.13 4.20
C PRO A 52 9.20 17.11 3.58
N CYS A 53 8.48 17.56 2.56
CA CYS A 53 7.44 16.81 1.89
C CYS A 53 7.63 16.83 0.38
N VAL A 54 7.33 15.69 -0.26
CA VAL A 54 7.20 15.57 -1.72
C VAL A 54 5.83 14.98 -2.04
N GLU A 55 5.13 15.58 -3.01
CA GLU A 55 3.91 15.03 -3.58
C GLU A 55 4.21 14.47 -4.98
N LEU A 56 3.96 13.17 -5.13
CA LEU A 56 4.05 12.45 -6.39
C LEU A 56 2.65 12.24 -6.95
N VAL A 57 2.48 12.37 -8.27
CA VAL A 57 1.19 12.16 -8.93
C VAL A 57 1.29 11.21 -10.12
N LEU A 58 0.24 10.39 -10.26
CA LEU A 58 -0.01 9.54 -11.43
C LEU A 58 -1.41 9.87 -11.96
N LYS A 59 -1.49 10.19 -13.24
CA LYS A 59 -2.74 10.46 -13.96
C LYS A 59 -3.01 9.37 -14.98
N ASP A 60 -4.25 9.29 -15.47
CA ASP A 60 -4.57 8.38 -16.55
C ASP A 60 -3.79 8.69 -17.83
N ASN A 61 -3.37 7.63 -18.52
CA ASN A 61 -2.71 7.67 -19.81
C ASN A 61 -3.22 6.51 -20.68
N GLU A 62 -2.75 6.40 -21.92
CA GLU A 62 -3.19 5.34 -22.84
C GLU A 62 -3.01 3.93 -22.26
N TYR A 63 -1.90 3.68 -21.56
CA TYR A 63 -1.62 2.38 -20.94
C TYR A 63 -2.60 2.07 -19.80
N THR A 64 -2.87 3.03 -18.91
CA THR A 64 -3.81 2.79 -17.80
C THR A 64 -5.23 2.66 -18.31
N ARG A 65 -5.65 3.48 -19.29
CA ARG A 65 -7.00 3.46 -19.88
C ARG A 65 -7.31 2.15 -20.59
N ALA A 66 -6.30 1.44 -21.09
CA ALA A 66 -6.47 0.12 -21.68
C ALA A 66 -6.87 -0.97 -20.65
N MET A 67 -6.62 -0.75 -19.35
CA MET A 67 -6.95 -1.70 -18.27
C MET A 67 -8.03 -1.18 -17.32
N PHE A 68 -8.12 0.14 -17.16
CA PHE A 68 -9.02 0.85 -16.26
C PHE A 68 -9.45 2.14 -16.97
N ASP A 69 -10.52 2.05 -17.77
CA ASP A 69 -10.99 3.10 -18.68
C ASP A 69 -11.71 4.25 -17.94
N TYR A 70 -10.99 4.88 -17.01
CA TYR A 70 -11.44 6.01 -16.22
C TYR A 70 -10.35 7.08 -16.13
N SER A 71 -10.78 8.33 -16.06
CA SER A 71 -9.89 9.44 -15.70
C SER A 71 -9.74 9.53 -14.19
N PHE A 72 -8.49 9.59 -13.73
CA PHE A 72 -8.17 9.62 -12.31
C PHE A 72 -6.92 10.47 -12.05
N THR A 73 -6.77 10.89 -10.80
CA THR A 73 -5.48 11.33 -10.26
C THR A 73 -5.20 10.55 -8.98
N ALA A 74 -4.12 9.79 -8.96
CA ALA A 74 -3.57 9.18 -7.76
C ALA A 74 -2.40 10.04 -7.28
N ALA A 75 -2.40 10.42 -6.01
CA ALA A 75 -1.35 11.22 -5.39
C ALA A 75 -0.78 10.47 -4.19
N LEU A 76 0.53 10.59 -3.98
CA LEU A 76 1.24 10.10 -2.81
C LEU A 76 2.06 11.27 -2.25
N ALA A 77 1.67 11.75 -1.07
CA ALA A 77 2.49 12.67 -0.30
C ALA A 77 3.36 11.88 0.67
N VAL A 78 4.66 12.18 0.67
CA VAL A 78 5.64 11.60 1.59
C VAL A 78 6.25 12.72 2.40
N THR A 79 5.96 12.74 3.69
CA THR A 79 6.51 13.71 4.65
C THR A 79 7.47 13.00 5.58
N LEU A 80 8.71 13.49 5.63
CA LEU A 80 9.70 13.01 6.58
C LEU A 80 9.67 13.90 7.82
N LYS A 81 9.50 13.29 8.99
CA LYS A 81 9.57 13.95 10.30
C LYS A 81 10.76 13.41 11.09
N ALA A 82 11.04 14.00 12.25
CA ALA A 82 12.17 13.61 13.10
C ALA A 82 12.15 12.13 13.52
N ASP A 83 10.96 11.57 13.77
CA ASP A 83 10.75 10.22 14.30
C ASP A 83 9.71 9.41 13.48
N GLN A 84 9.22 9.95 12.37
CA GLN A 84 8.11 9.36 11.60
C GLN A 84 8.30 9.57 10.10
N LEU A 85 7.80 8.62 9.32
CA LEU A 85 7.57 8.76 7.89
C LEU A 85 6.06 8.71 7.64
N VAL A 86 5.48 9.80 7.17
CA VAL A 86 4.05 9.88 6.84
C VAL A 86 3.88 9.69 5.35
N CYS A 87 3.13 8.67 4.96
CA CYS A 87 2.77 8.40 3.57
C CYS A 87 1.26 8.48 3.42
N ASP A 88 0.78 9.45 2.64
CA ASP A 88 -0.64 9.70 2.43
C ASP A 88 -0.99 9.47 0.95
N MET A 89 -1.82 8.46 0.70
CA MET A 89 -2.26 8.11 -0.65
C MET A 89 -3.69 8.60 -0.87
N ARG A 90 -3.88 9.41 -1.92
CA ARG A 90 -5.18 9.95 -2.32
C ARG A 90 -5.51 9.52 -3.73
N VAL A 91 -6.77 9.16 -3.97
CA VAL A 91 -7.29 8.90 -5.30
C VAL A 91 -8.47 9.83 -5.53
N VAL A 92 -8.40 10.60 -6.62
CA VAL A 92 -9.45 11.50 -7.06
C VAL A 92 -10.04 10.94 -8.34
N ASN A 93 -11.34 10.67 -8.33
CA ASN A 93 -12.09 10.43 -9.56
C ASN A 93 -12.25 11.75 -10.31
N THR A 94 -11.61 11.87 -11.46
CA THR A 94 -11.69 13.05 -12.35
C THR A 94 -12.49 12.74 -13.62
N ASP A 95 -13.09 11.55 -13.70
CA ASP A 95 -13.99 11.17 -14.77
C ASP A 95 -15.42 11.71 -14.49
N SER A 96 -16.23 11.67 -15.54
CA SER A 96 -17.68 11.85 -15.44
C SER A 96 -18.40 10.59 -14.93
N LYS A 97 -17.75 9.42 -15.00
CA LYS A 97 -18.28 8.12 -14.58
C LYS A 97 -17.84 7.80 -13.15
N GLU A 98 -18.72 7.18 -12.38
CA GLU A 98 -18.33 6.54 -11.12
C GLU A 98 -17.43 5.33 -11.40
N PHE A 99 -16.46 5.10 -10.51
CA PHE A 99 -15.64 3.88 -10.51
C PHE A 99 -15.40 3.40 -9.09
N ASP A 100 -15.27 2.09 -8.97
CA ASP A 100 -14.81 1.41 -7.75
C ASP A 100 -13.34 1.05 -7.90
N PHE A 101 -12.63 1.01 -6.77
CA PHE A 101 -11.23 0.57 -6.73
C PHE A 101 -10.88 0.01 -5.37
N THR A 102 -9.75 -0.69 -5.32
CA THR A 102 -9.05 -1.02 -4.08
C THR A 102 -7.63 -0.48 -4.14
N ALA A 103 -7.07 -0.13 -2.99
CA ALA A 103 -5.71 0.38 -2.89
C ALA A 103 -5.02 -0.12 -1.63
N ALA A 104 -3.69 -0.13 -1.66
CA ALA A 104 -2.87 -0.44 -0.50
C ALA A 104 -1.47 0.17 -0.61
N LEU A 105 -0.93 0.63 0.51
CA LEU A 105 0.50 0.85 0.69
C LEU A 105 1.11 -0.48 1.18
N HIS A 106 1.84 -1.16 0.32
CA HIS A 106 2.36 -2.51 0.59
C HIS A 106 3.70 -2.45 1.37
N THR A 107 3.69 -1.79 2.53
CA THR A 107 4.89 -1.45 3.31
C THR A 107 5.67 -2.67 3.77
N TYR A 108 6.97 -2.69 3.47
CA TYR A 108 7.93 -3.68 3.98
C TYR A 108 8.73 -3.08 5.14
N PHE A 109 8.45 -3.52 6.36
CA PHE A 109 9.26 -3.17 7.53
C PHE A 109 10.49 -4.07 7.64
N ALA A 110 11.62 -3.51 8.08
CA ALA A 110 12.82 -4.26 8.39
C ALA A 110 12.73 -4.82 9.81
N ALA A 111 12.75 -6.15 9.97
CA ALA A 111 12.65 -6.82 11.26
C ALA A 111 13.34 -8.19 11.25
N ASN A 112 13.62 -8.74 12.44
CA ASN A 112 13.94 -10.15 12.60
C ASN A 112 12.64 -10.94 12.81
N VAL A 113 12.26 -11.76 11.82
CA VAL A 113 10.97 -12.45 11.79
C VAL A 113 10.72 -13.37 12.99
N GLY A 114 11.76 -13.95 13.59
CA GLY A 114 11.59 -14.81 14.78
C GLY A 114 11.17 -14.05 16.04
N ASP A 115 11.58 -12.79 16.15
CA ASP A 115 11.42 -11.98 17.36
C ASP A 115 10.25 -10.99 17.24
N VAL A 116 9.77 -10.73 16.02
CA VAL A 116 8.76 -9.70 15.73
C VAL A 116 7.36 -10.14 16.14
N ARG A 117 6.55 -9.23 16.66
CA ARG A 117 5.15 -9.48 17.05
C ARG A 117 4.29 -8.29 16.67
N VAL A 118 3.27 -8.49 15.84
CA VAL A 118 2.32 -7.41 15.51
C VAL A 118 1.24 -7.33 16.58
N GLU A 119 1.25 -6.26 17.35
CA GLU A 119 0.27 -5.97 18.41
C GLU A 119 -0.91 -5.16 17.86
N GLY A 120 -2.07 -5.23 18.54
CA GLY A 120 -3.30 -4.53 18.17
C GLY A 120 -4.28 -5.32 17.29
N LEU A 121 -3.92 -6.56 16.91
CA LEU A 121 -4.76 -7.43 16.07
C LEU A 121 -5.55 -8.50 16.85
N GLY A 122 -5.30 -8.66 18.15
CA GLY A 122 -5.97 -9.66 18.99
C GLY A 122 -7.50 -9.46 19.00
N GLY A 123 -8.25 -10.56 18.90
CA GLY A 123 -9.72 -10.54 18.82
C GLY A 123 -10.28 -10.27 17.42
N LEU A 124 -9.44 -9.93 16.43
CA LEU A 124 -9.90 -9.64 15.08
C LEU A 124 -10.05 -10.89 14.23
N SER A 125 -11.06 -10.86 13.35
CA SER A 125 -11.19 -11.80 12.25
C SER A 125 -10.26 -11.43 11.10
N TYR A 126 -9.70 -12.43 10.42
CA TYR A 126 -8.88 -12.27 9.22
C TYR A 126 -9.17 -13.34 8.18
N LEU A 127 -8.93 -13.00 6.91
CA LEU A 127 -8.95 -13.93 5.80
C LEU A 127 -7.55 -14.57 5.66
N ASP A 128 -7.45 -15.90 5.74
CA ASP A 128 -6.18 -16.63 5.60
C ASP A 128 -5.95 -17.09 4.15
N LYS A 129 -5.14 -16.33 3.41
CA LYS A 129 -4.84 -16.60 1.99
C LYS A 129 -3.86 -17.74 1.77
N THR A 130 -3.21 -18.25 2.82
CA THR A 130 -2.30 -19.40 2.70
C THR A 130 -3.04 -20.71 2.43
N VAL A 131 -4.34 -20.75 2.71
CA VAL A 131 -5.19 -21.93 2.51
C VAL A 131 -5.79 -21.96 1.11
N ASP A 132 -6.43 -20.86 0.71
CA ASP A 132 -7.01 -20.67 -0.63
C ASP A 132 -6.99 -19.18 -0.95
N VAL A 133 -6.28 -18.81 -2.02
CA VAL A 133 -6.14 -17.40 -2.44
C VAL A 133 -7.44 -16.84 -3.03
N ASN A 134 -8.29 -17.69 -3.62
CA ASN A 134 -9.52 -17.28 -4.29
C ASN A 134 -10.72 -17.27 -3.34
N ASN A 135 -10.71 -18.13 -2.32
CA ASN A 135 -11.76 -18.21 -1.30
C ASN A 135 -11.18 -18.44 0.10
N PRO A 136 -10.44 -17.47 0.66
CA PRO A 136 -9.73 -17.64 1.91
C PRO A 136 -10.72 -17.85 3.08
N PRO A 137 -10.51 -18.85 3.94
CA PRO A 137 -11.34 -19.02 5.12
C PRO A 137 -11.14 -17.87 6.10
N THR A 138 -12.22 -17.46 6.74
CA THR A 138 -12.16 -16.54 7.88
C THR A 138 -11.68 -17.28 9.12
N LYS A 139 -10.69 -16.70 9.81
CA LYS A 139 -10.17 -17.15 11.10
C LYS A 139 -10.19 -15.98 12.07
N GLU A 140 -9.95 -16.26 13.34
CA GLU A 140 -9.87 -15.26 14.40
C GLU A 140 -8.52 -15.37 15.10
N LEU A 141 -7.90 -14.24 15.40
CA LEU A 141 -6.76 -14.19 16.29
C LEU A 141 -7.27 -14.11 17.73
N ALA A 142 -6.74 -14.94 18.63
CA ALA A 142 -7.19 -14.98 20.01
C ALA A 142 -7.19 -13.59 20.67
N GLU A 143 -8.18 -13.33 21.51
CA GLU A 143 -8.33 -12.06 22.25
C GLU A 143 -7.04 -11.69 22.99
N GLY A 144 -6.56 -10.45 22.80
CA GLY A 144 -5.34 -9.94 23.43
C GLY A 144 -4.02 -10.56 22.93
N ALA A 145 -4.05 -11.42 21.91
CA ALA A 145 -2.84 -11.98 21.33
C ALA A 145 -2.16 -11.01 20.35
N ALA A 146 -0.83 -11.04 20.34
CA ALA A 146 -0.02 -10.45 19.27
C ALA A 146 0.24 -11.49 18.17
N LEU A 147 0.28 -11.06 16.91
CA LEU A 147 0.55 -11.93 15.78
C LEU A 147 2.05 -12.25 15.69
N ALA A 148 2.40 -13.51 15.93
CA ALA A 148 3.73 -14.06 15.66
C ALA A 148 3.83 -14.58 14.22
N ILE A 149 4.97 -14.35 13.56
CA ILE A 149 5.23 -14.83 12.20
C ILE A 149 6.13 -16.07 12.26
N GLU A 150 5.54 -17.22 12.56
CA GLU A 150 6.29 -18.49 12.77
C GLU A 150 6.35 -19.38 11.52
N LYS A 151 5.57 -19.03 10.50
CA LYS A 151 5.46 -19.73 9.23
C LYS A 151 5.03 -18.75 8.14
N GLU A 152 4.96 -19.22 6.89
CA GLU A 152 4.31 -18.46 5.82
C GLU A 152 2.95 -17.94 6.29
N THR A 153 2.79 -16.62 6.18
CA THR A 153 1.63 -15.88 6.69
C THR A 153 1.20 -14.89 5.63
N ASP A 154 -0.04 -15.01 5.17
CA ASP A 154 -0.71 -14.08 4.26
C ASP A 154 -2.15 -13.90 4.75
N SER A 155 -2.34 -12.88 5.58
CA SER A 155 -3.59 -12.63 6.31
C SER A 155 -4.11 -11.23 6.03
N VAL A 156 -5.40 -11.12 5.73
CA VAL A 156 -6.09 -9.82 5.62
C VAL A 156 -7.01 -9.65 6.83
N PHE A 157 -6.57 -8.87 7.81
CA PHE A 157 -7.36 -8.54 9.00
C PHE A 157 -8.52 -7.62 8.66
N LEU A 158 -9.71 -7.96 9.16
CA LEU A 158 -10.94 -7.22 8.94
C LEU A 158 -11.16 -6.25 10.11
N GLY A 159 -11.39 -4.97 9.81
CA GLY A 159 -11.61 -3.95 10.84
C GLY A 159 -10.39 -3.72 11.73
N ALA A 160 -9.18 -3.77 11.15
CA ALA A 160 -7.95 -3.43 11.87
C ALA A 160 -8.01 -1.98 12.39
N PRO A 161 -7.45 -1.70 13.58
CA PRO A 161 -7.37 -0.35 14.11
C PRO A 161 -6.43 0.53 13.28
N ASP A 162 -6.53 1.84 13.48
CA ASP A 162 -5.67 2.83 12.80
C ASP A 162 -4.19 2.74 13.23
N GLU A 163 -3.91 2.12 14.38
CA GLU A 163 -2.57 1.99 14.95
C GLU A 163 -2.25 0.53 15.28
N LEU A 164 -1.06 0.09 14.85
CA LEU A 164 -0.47 -1.21 15.16
C LEU A 164 0.98 -1.01 15.59
N THR A 165 1.48 -1.89 16.45
CA THR A 165 2.88 -1.90 16.88
C THR A 165 3.55 -3.18 16.39
N LEU A 166 4.84 -3.09 16.02
CA LEU A 166 5.65 -4.19 15.48
C LEU A 166 6.76 -4.63 16.45
#